data_AF-A0A7S7LI62-F1
#
_entry.id   AF-A0A7S7LI62-F1
#
_cell.length_a   1.000
_cell.length_b   1.000
_cell.length_c   1.000
_cell.angle_alpha   90.00
_cell.angle_beta   90.00
_cell.angle_gamma   90.00
#
_symmetry.space_group_name_H-M   'P 1'
#
loop_
_entity.id
_entity.type
_entity.pdbx_description
1 polymer ?
#
loop_
_entity_poly.entity_id
_entity_poly.type
_entity_poly.pdbx_seq_one_letter_code
_entity_poly.pdbx_strand_id
1 'polypeptide(L)'
;MNDLQIEYDYTDFINYYDKFKVIVYNVLKKLPLNDEIRKPVIEYYLNCIDYNVKKGKHIRGKILVLISSLSSAYSNIKRDSIYLLGWVVEAIQALILIADDIMDSGKFRRGAPCWYIVHGQSNAINDIFFLKMLSLSLIFELSSVFGNDIVMKIQKIYNESIFFTVLGQHLDLSYFDLSKADKISERYFSMVEMKTSRYTFYMPVFFGLTLSEIQVSSAQLNLIEAILYKLGEFYQVHNDVSDYLFNDSNADDICRFKLTWPLQKSFEIADEEMKLKISENYGKNSSLVKDCYNLLKINEHYLEYQRNALDYLIKLVKDITDDSLQKVFIHLIHQISELITNSRSNADSNNSL
;
A
#
# COMPACT_ATOMS: atom_id res chain seq x y z
N MET A 1 -3.12 -12.48 23.68
CA MET A 1 -2.40 -12.21 22.41
C MET A 1 -0.98 -12.75 22.45
N ASN A 2 -0.30 -12.75 23.62
CA ASN A 2 1.11 -13.15 23.73
C ASN A 2 1.40 -14.60 23.26
N ASP A 3 0.46 -15.54 23.38
CA ASP A 3 0.67 -16.95 22.99
C ASP A 3 0.56 -17.23 21.47
N LEU A 4 0.54 -16.20 20.62
CA LEU A 4 0.35 -16.31 19.16
C LEU A 4 1.40 -15.56 18.32
N GLN A 5 2.47 -15.01 18.93
CA GLN A 5 3.57 -14.42 18.18
C GLN A 5 4.45 -15.52 17.56
N ILE A 6 4.12 -15.91 16.33
CA ILE A 6 5.02 -16.66 15.45
C ILE A 6 5.95 -15.64 14.79
N GLU A 7 7.20 -15.57 15.24
CA GLU A 7 8.19 -14.71 14.60
C GLU A 7 8.62 -15.31 13.25
N TYR A 8 8.22 -14.67 12.16
CA TYR A 8 8.59 -15.08 10.80
C TYR A 8 9.87 -14.37 10.37
N ASP A 9 10.90 -15.16 10.05
CA ASP A 9 12.11 -14.62 9.43
C ASP A 9 11.88 -14.29 7.95
N TYR A 10 12.02 -13.01 7.60
CA TYR A 10 11.92 -12.51 6.23
C TYR A 10 13.29 -12.31 5.56
N THR A 11 14.39 -12.65 6.24
CA THR A 11 15.76 -12.35 5.81
C THR A 11 16.10 -12.97 4.45
N ASP A 12 15.71 -14.21 4.18
CA ASP A 12 15.89 -14.87 2.88
C ASP A 12 15.22 -14.09 1.71
N PHE A 13 14.00 -13.58 1.93
CA PHE A 13 13.30 -12.75 0.93
C PHE A 13 14.03 -11.42 0.68
N ILE A 14 14.51 -10.76 1.74
CA ILE A 14 15.23 -9.50 1.63
C ILE A 14 16.58 -9.71 0.92
N ASN A 15 17.31 -10.78 1.27
CA ASN A 15 18.57 -11.15 0.63
C ASN A 15 18.41 -11.54 -0.85
N TYR A 16 17.21 -11.94 -1.28
CA TYR A 16 16.91 -12.18 -2.69
C TYR A 16 17.00 -10.92 -3.57
N TYR A 17 17.07 -9.71 -2.99
CA TYR A 17 17.17 -8.45 -3.75
C TYR A 17 18.31 -8.45 -4.77
N ASP A 18 19.49 -8.96 -4.42
CA ASP A 18 20.64 -8.95 -5.33
C ASP A 18 20.42 -9.90 -6.51
N LYS A 19 19.76 -11.04 -6.30
CA LYS A 19 19.36 -11.96 -7.36
C LYS A 19 18.25 -11.38 -8.23
N PHE A 20 17.26 -10.69 -7.64
CA PHE A 20 16.27 -9.90 -8.38
C PHE A 20 16.96 -8.85 -9.28
N LYS A 21 17.93 -8.10 -8.74
CA LYS A 21 18.68 -7.09 -9.50
C LYS A 21 19.49 -7.70 -10.66
N VAL A 22 20.08 -8.89 -10.47
CA VAL A 22 20.74 -9.65 -11.54
C VAL A 22 19.75 -10.08 -12.62
N ILE A 23 18.53 -10.52 -12.26
CA ILE A 23 17.48 -10.86 -13.22
C ILE A 23 17.10 -9.61 -14.04
N VAL A 24 16.88 -8.45 -13.40
CA VAL A 24 16.58 -7.19 -14.09
C VAL A 24 17.72 -6.78 -15.03
N TYR A 25 18.97 -6.81 -14.58
CA TYR A 25 20.13 -6.52 -15.42
C TYR A 25 20.17 -7.41 -16.67
N ASN A 26 19.88 -8.70 -16.51
CA ASN A 26 19.83 -9.65 -17.62
C ASN A 26 18.65 -9.41 -18.58
N VAL A 27 17.51 -8.90 -18.11
CA VAL A 27 16.41 -8.44 -18.97
C VAL A 27 16.86 -7.22 -19.79
N LEU A 28 17.44 -6.20 -19.15
CA LEU A 28 17.89 -4.98 -19.84
C LEU A 28 19.07 -5.25 -20.80
N LYS A 29 19.91 -6.25 -20.51
CA LYS A 29 20.99 -6.68 -21.41
C LYS A 29 20.47 -7.22 -22.76
N LYS A 30 19.23 -7.72 -22.83
CA LYS A 30 18.59 -8.19 -24.07
C LYS A 30 18.18 -7.05 -25.02
N LEU A 31 18.27 -5.78 -24.63
CA LEU A 31 17.93 -4.64 -25.49
C LEU A 31 18.81 -4.61 -26.76
N PRO A 32 18.24 -4.41 -27.97
CA PRO A 32 18.96 -4.39 -29.25
C PRO A 32 19.67 -3.04 -29.50
N LEU A 33 20.41 -2.57 -28.49
CA LEU A 33 21.21 -1.35 -28.50
C LEU A 33 22.70 -1.70 -28.60
N ASN A 34 23.53 -0.78 -29.07
CA ASN A 34 24.98 -0.93 -28.91
C ASN A 34 25.38 -0.77 -27.43
N ASP A 35 26.56 -1.23 -27.06
CA ASP A 35 27.01 -1.24 -25.65
C ASP A 35 27.16 0.16 -25.05
N GLU A 36 27.53 1.16 -25.86
CA GLU A 36 27.73 2.55 -25.43
C GLU A 36 26.41 3.21 -25.00
N ILE A 37 25.32 2.99 -25.76
CA ILE A 37 23.98 3.47 -25.41
C ILE A 37 23.36 2.58 -24.31
N ARG A 38 23.59 1.26 -24.34
CA ARG A 38 22.93 0.32 -23.41
C ARG A 38 23.39 0.49 -21.96
N LYS A 39 24.70 0.68 -21.71
CA LYS A 39 25.28 0.75 -20.36
C LYS A 39 24.69 1.87 -19.48
N PRO A 40 24.70 3.16 -19.87
CA PRO A 40 24.15 4.22 -19.02
C PRO A 40 22.65 4.09 -18.79
N VAL A 41 21.89 3.55 -19.75
CA VAL A 41 20.45 3.26 -19.58
C VAL A 41 20.22 2.16 -18.54
N ILE A 42 21.06 1.11 -18.54
CA ILE A 42 21.04 0.08 -17.50
C ILE A 42 21.35 0.69 -16.12
N GLU A 43 22.41 1.47 -16.02
CA GLU A 43 22.84 2.10 -14.76
C GLU A 43 21.76 3.03 -14.19
N TYR A 44 21.11 3.83 -15.04
CA TYR A 44 19.99 4.69 -14.66
C TYR A 44 18.83 3.89 -14.05
N TYR A 45 18.37 2.83 -14.72
CA TYR A 45 17.24 2.05 -14.23
C TYR A 45 17.58 1.16 -13.02
N LEU A 46 18.81 0.67 -12.91
CA LEU A 46 19.28 0.00 -11.69
C LEU A 46 19.31 0.96 -10.50
N ASN A 47 19.74 2.21 -10.70
CA ASN A 47 19.66 3.26 -9.67
C ASN A 47 18.19 3.61 -9.33
N CYS A 48 17.29 3.70 -10.31
CA CYS A 48 15.86 3.89 -10.06
C CYS A 48 15.28 2.77 -9.17
N ILE A 49 15.70 1.52 -9.38
CA ILE A 49 15.28 0.37 -8.57
C ILE A 49 15.91 0.40 -7.17
N ASP A 50 17.20 0.73 -7.03
CA ASP A 50 17.84 0.93 -5.72
C ASP A 50 17.18 2.09 -4.94
N TYR A 51 16.81 3.17 -5.62
CA TYR A 51 16.24 4.35 -4.97
C TYR A 51 14.79 4.11 -4.52
N ASN A 52 13.97 3.50 -5.38
CA ASN A 52 12.52 3.43 -5.18
C ASN A 52 12.03 2.06 -4.67
N VAL A 53 12.69 0.95 -5.01
CA VAL A 53 12.26 -0.42 -4.65
C VAL A 53 13.04 -0.95 -3.45
N LYS A 54 14.37 -0.75 -3.40
CA LYS A 54 15.21 -1.23 -2.28
C LYS A 54 14.88 -0.53 -0.96
N LYS A 55 14.46 0.73 -0.98
CA LYS A 55 14.03 1.47 0.22
C LYS A 55 12.60 1.09 0.64
N GLY A 56 12.23 1.43 1.87
CA GLY A 56 10.91 1.12 2.44
C GLY A 56 10.93 -0.09 3.37
N LYS A 57 9.75 -0.55 3.80
CA LYS A 57 9.59 -1.61 4.82
C LYS A 57 9.30 -3.01 4.23
N HIS A 58 9.10 -3.08 2.91
CA HIS A 58 8.80 -4.29 2.10
C HIS A 58 7.60 -5.12 2.55
N ILE A 59 6.58 -4.45 3.09
CA ILE A 59 5.43 -5.10 3.74
C ILE A 59 4.60 -5.94 2.75
N ARG A 60 4.39 -5.46 1.53
CA ARG A 60 3.49 -6.13 0.57
C ARG A 60 4.18 -7.37 -0.03
N GLY A 61 5.49 -7.28 -0.28
CA GLY A 61 6.33 -8.43 -0.61
C GLY A 61 6.36 -9.47 0.51
N LYS A 62 6.54 -9.04 1.78
CA LYS A 62 6.49 -9.93 2.95
C LYS A 62 5.13 -10.65 3.10
N ILE A 63 4.02 -9.95 2.88
CA ILE A 63 2.66 -10.54 2.86
C ILE A 63 2.56 -11.65 1.82
N LEU A 64 3.00 -11.40 0.58
CA LEU A 64 2.96 -12.40 -0.49
C LEU A 64 3.78 -13.64 -0.14
N VAL A 65 4.98 -13.44 0.40
CA VAL A 65 5.89 -14.52 0.82
C VAL A 65 5.32 -15.33 1.98
N LEU A 66 4.64 -14.67 2.94
CA LEU A 66 4.00 -15.28 4.11
C LEU A 66 2.71 -16.05 3.79
N ILE A 67 1.99 -15.65 2.74
CA ILE A 67 0.76 -16.31 2.26
C ILE A 67 1.09 -17.40 1.22
N SER A 68 2.22 -17.24 0.51
CA SER A 68 3.08 -18.39 0.19
C SER A 68 3.65 -18.97 1.50
N SER A 69 4.59 -19.92 1.51
CA SER A 69 5.03 -20.64 2.73
C SER A 69 3.96 -21.49 3.46
N LEU A 70 2.67 -21.14 3.40
CA LEU A 70 1.54 -21.94 3.88
C LEU A 70 1.47 -23.32 3.23
N SER A 71 1.87 -23.44 1.96
CA SER A 71 2.08 -24.74 1.33
C SER A 71 3.41 -25.34 1.77
N SER A 72 3.35 -26.49 2.44
CA SER A 72 4.48 -27.20 3.05
C SER A 72 5.53 -27.76 2.07
N ALA A 73 5.44 -27.46 0.78
CA ALA A 73 6.22 -28.12 -0.28
C ALA A 73 6.68 -27.18 -1.41
N TYR A 74 7.43 -26.11 -1.08
CA TYR A 74 8.18 -25.38 -2.09
C TYR A 74 9.55 -26.01 -2.30
N SER A 75 9.80 -26.47 -3.53
CA SER A 75 11.18 -26.69 -3.98
C SER A 75 11.92 -25.33 -4.01
N ASN A 76 13.25 -25.37 -3.91
CA ASN A 76 14.09 -24.15 -4.01
C ASN A 76 13.76 -23.30 -5.26
N ILE A 77 13.35 -23.93 -6.37
CA ILE A 77 12.98 -23.24 -7.61
C ILE A 77 11.67 -22.45 -7.48
N LYS A 78 10.62 -23.05 -6.87
CA LYS A 78 9.35 -22.32 -6.61
C LYS A 78 9.56 -21.18 -5.62
N ARG A 79 10.37 -21.40 -4.57
CA ARG A 79 10.71 -20.38 -3.56
C ARG A 79 11.37 -19.14 -4.17
N ASP A 80 12.36 -19.33 -5.03
CA ASP A 80 13.03 -18.22 -5.72
C ASP A 80 12.08 -17.41 -6.62
N SER A 81 11.11 -18.10 -7.24
CA SER A 81 10.07 -17.47 -8.06
C SER A 81 9.03 -16.70 -7.22
N ILE A 82 8.75 -17.16 -5.99
CA ILE A 82 7.93 -16.44 -5.00
C ILE A 82 8.64 -15.17 -4.54
N TYR A 83 9.94 -15.23 -4.22
CA TYR A 83 10.73 -14.06 -3.85
C TYR A 83 10.83 -13.06 -5.01
N LEU A 84 10.97 -13.53 -6.25
CA LEU A 84 10.89 -12.69 -7.45
C LEU A 84 9.55 -11.94 -7.51
N LEU A 85 8.42 -12.63 -7.34
CA LEU A 85 7.10 -11.96 -7.36
C LEU A 85 6.92 -11.01 -6.16
N GLY A 86 7.48 -11.32 -4.99
CA GLY A 86 7.51 -10.41 -3.83
C GLY A 86 8.24 -9.10 -4.12
N TRP A 87 9.38 -9.15 -4.83
CA TRP A 87 10.09 -7.96 -5.29
C TRP A 87 9.37 -7.22 -6.43
N VAL A 88 8.66 -7.94 -7.29
CA VAL A 88 7.76 -7.34 -8.28
C VAL A 88 6.61 -6.59 -7.62
N VAL A 89 6.01 -7.11 -6.54
CA VAL A 89 4.98 -6.39 -5.76
C VAL A 89 5.53 -5.09 -5.16
N GLU A 90 6.77 -5.08 -4.66
CA GLU A 90 7.40 -3.86 -4.15
C GLU A 90 7.75 -2.87 -5.28
N ALA A 91 8.10 -3.34 -6.48
CA ALA A 91 8.25 -2.48 -7.66
C ALA A 91 6.92 -1.88 -8.15
N ILE A 92 5.83 -2.66 -8.08
CA ILE A 92 4.46 -2.19 -8.36
C ILE A 92 4.02 -1.15 -7.32
N GLN A 93 4.34 -1.35 -6.04
CA GLN A 93 4.05 -0.33 -5.04
C GLN A 93 4.91 0.93 -5.23
N ALA A 94 6.17 0.77 -5.64
CA ALA A 94 7.06 1.89 -5.92
C ALA A 94 6.55 2.77 -7.07
N LEU A 95 6.11 2.19 -8.19
CA LEU A 95 5.56 2.99 -9.31
C LEU A 95 4.25 3.71 -8.94
N ILE A 96 3.39 3.09 -8.13
CA ILE A 96 2.18 3.75 -7.61
C ILE A 96 2.56 4.96 -6.76
N LEU A 97 3.54 4.83 -5.86
CA LEU A 97 4.00 5.94 -5.03
C LEU A 97 4.73 7.04 -5.80
N ILE A 98 5.48 6.72 -6.87
CA ILE A 98 6.09 7.78 -7.71
C ILE A 98 4.99 8.59 -8.41
N ALA A 99 3.90 7.96 -8.83
CA ALA A 99 2.74 8.66 -9.39
C ALA A 99 2.04 9.52 -8.32
N ASP A 100 1.76 8.93 -7.15
CA ASP A 100 1.18 9.59 -5.97
C ASP A 100 1.98 10.85 -5.58
N ASP A 101 3.29 10.73 -5.43
CA ASP A 101 4.21 11.84 -5.11
C ASP A 101 4.14 12.99 -6.13
N ILE A 102 3.92 12.69 -7.43
CA ILE A 102 3.75 13.72 -8.47
C ILE A 102 2.40 14.41 -8.34
N MET A 103 1.31 13.62 -8.27
CA MET A 103 -0.06 14.12 -8.23
C MET A 103 -0.30 14.99 -6.99
N ASP A 104 0.32 14.62 -5.87
CA ASP A 104 0.16 15.27 -4.57
C ASP A 104 1.30 16.26 -4.26
N SER A 105 2.26 16.45 -5.17
CA SER A 105 3.44 17.30 -4.94
C SER A 105 4.25 16.93 -3.69
N GLY A 106 4.30 15.64 -3.35
CA GLY A 106 4.98 15.09 -2.17
C GLY A 106 6.48 15.43 -2.13
N LYS A 107 7.04 15.57 -0.92
CA LYS A 107 8.45 16.02 -0.76
C LYS A 107 9.41 14.89 -0.43
N PHE A 108 9.01 13.96 0.43
CA PHE A 108 9.82 12.83 0.86
C PHE A 108 9.04 11.52 0.81
N ARG A 109 9.70 10.46 0.36
CA ARG A 109 9.18 9.10 0.40
C ARG A 109 10.29 8.12 0.78
N ARG A 110 9.98 7.16 1.66
CA ARG A 110 10.93 6.14 2.16
C ARG A 110 12.25 6.74 2.71
N GLY A 111 12.17 7.92 3.36
CA GLY A 111 13.32 8.60 3.97
C GLY A 111 14.24 9.36 2.99
N ALA A 112 13.82 9.58 1.75
CA ALA A 112 14.57 10.35 0.75
C ALA A 112 13.64 11.27 -0.06
N PRO A 113 14.14 12.31 -0.75
CA PRO A 113 13.32 13.14 -1.63
C PRO A 113 12.56 12.33 -2.68
N CYS A 114 11.35 12.76 -3.03
CA CYS A 114 10.52 12.07 -4.03
C CYS A 114 11.20 12.04 -5.41
N TRP A 115 11.10 10.91 -6.14
CA TRP A 115 11.88 10.67 -7.37
C TRP A 115 11.74 11.77 -8.42
N TYR A 116 10.53 12.33 -8.57
CA TYR A 116 10.23 13.41 -9.50
C TYR A 116 10.93 14.74 -9.17
N ILE A 117 11.33 14.95 -7.91
CA ILE A 117 12.17 16.10 -7.49
C ILE A 117 13.61 15.87 -7.92
N VAL A 118 14.11 14.63 -7.82
CA VAL A 118 15.53 14.29 -8.06
C VAL A 118 15.85 14.22 -9.57
N HIS A 119 14.94 13.66 -10.37
CA HIS A 119 15.15 13.43 -11.81
C HIS A 119 14.19 14.22 -12.72
N GLY A 120 13.31 15.05 -12.15
CA GLY A 120 12.27 15.77 -12.88
C GLY A 120 11.03 14.92 -13.18
N GLN A 121 9.87 15.57 -13.24
CA GLN A 121 8.58 14.92 -13.48
C GLN A 121 8.52 14.14 -14.81
N SER A 122 9.14 14.64 -15.88
CA SER A 122 9.14 13.98 -17.19
C SER A 122 9.78 12.58 -17.15
N ASN A 123 10.93 12.46 -16.46
CA ASN A 123 11.58 11.17 -16.26
C ASN A 123 10.74 10.29 -15.31
N ALA A 124 10.24 10.84 -14.20
CA ALA A 124 9.44 10.08 -13.26
C ALA A 124 8.16 9.48 -13.90
N ILE A 125 7.50 10.18 -14.82
CA ILE A 125 6.38 9.65 -15.62
C ILE A 125 6.82 8.46 -16.47
N ASN A 126 7.93 8.57 -17.20
CA ASN A 126 8.50 7.46 -17.97
C ASN A 126 8.86 6.27 -17.05
N ASP A 127 9.44 6.55 -15.88
CA ASP A 127 9.98 5.53 -14.97
C ASP A 127 8.88 4.73 -14.27
N ILE A 128 7.70 5.33 -14.06
CA ILE A 128 6.48 4.62 -13.66
C ILE A 128 6.14 3.53 -14.69
N PHE A 129 6.14 3.87 -15.98
CA PHE A 129 5.85 2.91 -17.05
C PHE A 129 6.98 1.90 -17.26
N PHE A 130 8.24 2.29 -17.04
CA PHE A 130 9.36 1.35 -16.99
C PHE A 130 9.15 0.28 -15.91
N LEU A 131 8.92 0.68 -14.66
CA LEU A 131 8.66 -0.25 -13.55
C LEU A 131 7.41 -1.10 -13.83
N LYS A 132 6.39 -0.54 -14.48
CA LYS A 132 5.18 -1.26 -14.88
C LYS A 132 5.50 -2.35 -15.92
N MET A 133 6.21 -2.02 -16.99
CA MET A 133 6.57 -2.98 -18.03
C MET A 133 7.56 -4.04 -17.54
N LEU A 134 8.48 -3.68 -16.65
CA LEU A 134 9.35 -4.63 -15.95
C LEU A 134 8.53 -5.58 -15.06
N SER A 135 7.56 -5.06 -14.28
CA SER A 135 6.69 -5.91 -13.45
C SER A 135 5.92 -6.94 -14.28
N LEU A 136 5.39 -6.51 -15.43
CA LEU A 136 4.65 -7.39 -16.36
C LEU A 136 5.56 -8.46 -16.97
N SER A 137 6.76 -8.11 -17.43
CA SER A 137 7.69 -9.09 -18.03
C SER A 137 8.18 -10.11 -17.00
N LEU A 138 8.46 -9.69 -15.76
CA LEU A 138 8.88 -10.59 -14.68
C LEU A 138 7.75 -11.51 -14.17
N ILE A 139 6.48 -11.06 -14.23
CA ILE A 139 5.32 -11.95 -13.98
C ILE A 139 5.25 -13.06 -15.05
N PHE A 140 5.62 -12.79 -16.30
CA PHE A 140 5.64 -13.80 -17.35
C PHE A 140 6.76 -14.86 -17.18
N GLU A 141 7.91 -14.51 -16.60
CA GLU A 141 9.00 -15.47 -16.32
C GLU A 141 8.53 -16.63 -15.41
N LEU A 142 7.53 -16.39 -14.54
CA LEU A 142 6.89 -17.39 -13.67
C LEU A 142 6.25 -18.57 -14.43
N SER A 143 5.91 -18.40 -15.72
CA SER A 143 5.29 -19.45 -16.55
C SER A 143 6.16 -20.71 -16.60
N SER A 144 7.48 -20.53 -16.61
CA SER A 144 8.46 -21.62 -16.61
C SER A 144 8.47 -22.49 -15.34
N VAL A 145 7.89 -22.01 -14.23
CA VAL A 145 7.95 -22.65 -12.90
C VAL A 145 6.55 -23.04 -12.37
N PHE A 146 5.53 -22.25 -12.68
CA PHE A 146 4.15 -22.45 -12.21
C PHE A 146 3.14 -22.76 -13.33
N GLY A 147 3.55 -22.69 -14.60
CA GLY A 147 2.66 -22.92 -15.75
C GLY A 147 1.75 -21.73 -16.09
N ASN A 148 1.15 -21.80 -17.27
CA ASN A 148 0.40 -20.68 -17.85
C ASN A 148 -0.86 -20.32 -17.06
N ASP A 149 -1.62 -21.29 -16.58
CA ASP A 149 -2.89 -21.05 -15.87
C ASP A 149 -2.70 -20.28 -14.56
N ILE A 150 -1.62 -20.57 -13.83
CA ILE A 150 -1.24 -19.82 -12.62
C ILE A 150 -0.86 -18.39 -12.98
N VAL A 151 -0.03 -18.21 -14.02
CA VAL A 151 0.35 -16.86 -14.49
C VAL A 151 -0.85 -16.06 -14.99
N MET A 152 -1.82 -16.68 -15.66
CA MET A 152 -3.06 -16.02 -16.08
C MET A 152 -3.91 -15.57 -14.88
N LYS A 153 -3.97 -16.36 -13.79
CA LYS A 153 -4.62 -15.94 -12.54
C LYS A 153 -3.90 -14.75 -11.90
N ILE A 154 -2.56 -14.78 -11.80
CA ILE A 154 -1.75 -13.65 -11.32
C ILE A 154 -1.99 -12.39 -12.17
N GLN A 155 -2.02 -12.50 -13.50
CA GLN A 155 -2.31 -11.37 -14.39
C GLN A 155 -3.74 -10.82 -14.22
N LYS A 156 -4.73 -11.68 -13.98
CA LYS A 156 -6.10 -11.22 -13.67
C LYS A 156 -6.11 -10.38 -12.38
N ILE A 157 -5.54 -10.92 -11.29
CA ILE A 157 -5.45 -10.24 -9.99
C ILE A 157 -4.68 -8.91 -10.12
N TYR A 158 -3.57 -8.90 -10.88
CA TYR A 158 -2.80 -7.68 -11.18
C TYR A 158 -3.67 -6.63 -11.87
N ASN A 159 -4.35 -7.00 -12.96
CA ASN A 159 -5.14 -6.06 -13.75
C ASN A 159 -6.30 -5.47 -12.93
N GLU A 160 -7.04 -6.31 -12.21
CA GLU A 160 -8.14 -5.88 -11.34
C GLU A 160 -7.65 -4.94 -10.23
N SER A 161 -6.62 -5.34 -9.49
CA SER A 161 -6.10 -4.57 -8.36
C SER A 161 -5.60 -3.18 -8.78
N ILE A 162 -4.82 -3.13 -9.87
CA ILE A 162 -4.25 -1.87 -10.36
C ILE A 162 -5.30 -1.00 -11.04
N PHE A 163 -6.26 -1.58 -11.76
CA PHE A 163 -7.36 -0.81 -12.36
C PHE A 163 -8.23 -0.16 -11.27
N PHE A 164 -8.57 -0.91 -10.23
CA PHE A 164 -9.35 -0.38 -9.10
C PHE A 164 -8.57 0.71 -8.38
N THR A 165 -7.26 0.55 -8.17
CA THR A 165 -6.42 1.61 -7.59
C THR A 165 -6.34 2.86 -8.46
N VAL A 166 -6.34 2.75 -9.79
CA VAL A 166 -6.44 3.92 -10.69
C VAL A 166 -7.79 4.62 -10.54
N LEU A 167 -8.91 3.88 -10.44
CA LEU A 167 -10.24 4.47 -10.19
C LEU A 167 -10.34 5.10 -8.79
N GLY A 168 -9.72 4.50 -7.78
CA GLY A 168 -9.61 5.04 -6.43
C GLY A 168 -8.81 6.35 -6.38
N GLN A 169 -7.66 6.42 -7.04
CA GLN A 169 -6.90 7.66 -7.17
C GLN A 169 -7.65 8.72 -7.99
N HIS A 170 -8.48 8.32 -8.96
CA HIS A 170 -9.37 9.28 -9.64
C HIS A 170 -10.41 9.87 -8.67
N LEU A 171 -11.01 9.07 -7.78
CA LEU A 171 -11.93 9.56 -6.74
C LEU A 171 -11.23 10.45 -5.71
N ASP A 172 -9.98 10.16 -5.39
CA ASP A 172 -9.14 10.94 -4.47
C ASP A 172 -8.75 12.32 -5.03
N LEU A 173 -8.49 12.39 -6.34
CA LEU A 173 -8.28 13.64 -7.08
C LEU A 173 -9.59 14.34 -7.50
N SER A 174 -10.74 13.69 -7.32
CA SER A 174 -12.03 14.23 -7.78
C SER A 174 -12.53 15.32 -6.83
N TYR A 175 -12.47 16.57 -7.31
CA TYR A 175 -12.99 17.75 -6.61
C TYR A 175 -14.42 17.50 -6.09
N PHE A 176 -14.64 17.77 -4.81
CA PHE A 176 -15.89 17.48 -4.12
C PHE A 176 -16.61 18.76 -3.71
N ASP A 177 -17.93 18.74 -3.82
CA ASP A 177 -18.78 19.81 -3.32
C ASP A 177 -19.17 19.49 -1.86
N LEU A 178 -18.47 20.09 -0.90
CA LEU A 178 -18.72 19.90 0.53
C LEU A 178 -20.14 20.33 0.96
N SER A 179 -20.87 21.10 0.15
CA SER A 179 -22.28 21.40 0.43
C SER A 179 -23.21 20.19 0.23
N LYS A 180 -22.71 19.08 -0.33
CA LYS A 180 -23.45 17.82 -0.58
C LYS A 180 -22.89 16.67 0.28
N ALA A 181 -22.57 16.97 1.53
CA ALA A 181 -21.81 16.09 2.41
C ALA A 181 -22.53 14.82 2.91
N ASP A 182 -23.84 14.63 2.65
CA ASP A 182 -24.61 13.46 3.13
C ASP A 182 -24.00 12.08 2.77
N LYS A 183 -23.17 12.04 1.72
CA LYS A 183 -22.45 10.84 1.24
C LYS A 183 -20.93 10.91 1.44
N ILE A 184 -20.42 11.83 2.25
CA ILE A 184 -18.97 12.05 2.42
C ILE A 184 -18.26 10.80 2.98
N SER A 185 -18.88 10.11 3.94
CA SER A 185 -18.37 8.87 4.53
C SER A 185 -18.40 7.70 3.53
N GLU A 186 -19.54 7.48 2.85
CA GLU A 186 -19.68 6.47 1.78
C GLU A 186 -18.62 6.69 0.68
N ARG A 187 -18.45 7.93 0.22
CA ARG A 187 -17.45 8.30 -0.80
C ARG A 187 -16.02 8.08 -0.31
N TYR A 188 -15.71 8.42 0.94
CA TYR A 188 -14.39 8.19 1.53
C TYR A 188 -14.08 6.69 1.57
N PHE A 189 -14.93 5.88 2.20
CA PHE A 189 -14.65 4.45 2.38
C PHE A 189 -14.61 3.68 1.04
N SER A 190 -15.49 4.00 0.08
CA SER A 190 -15.41 3.43 -1.27
C SER A 190 -14.13 3.85 -2.02
N MET A 191 -13.70 5.11 -1.89
CA MET A 191 -12.42 5.57 -2.46
C MET A 191 -11.24 4.82 -1.83
N VAL A 192 -11.24 4.61 -0.51
CA VAL A 192 -10.18 3.90 0.22
C VAL A 192 -10.13 2.41 -0.15
N GLU A 193 -11.26 1.74 -0.34
CA GLU A 193 -11.31 0.37 -0.85
C GLU A 193 -10.50 0.27 -2.15
N MET A 194 -10.85 1.13 -3.10
CA MET A 194 -10.29 1.15 -4.45
C MET A 194 -8.80 1.57 -4.43
N LYS A 195 -8.48 2.74 -3.83
CA LYS A 195 -7.14 3.35 -3.89
C LYS A 195 -6.12 2.59 -3.03
N THR A 196 -6.52 2.06 -1.89
CA THR A 196 -5.59 1.48 -0.91
C THR A 196 -5.75 -0.02 -0.74
N SER A 197 -6.94 -0.52 -0.40
CA SER A 197 -7.13 -1.92 0.01
C SER A 197 -6.77 -2.92 -1.09
N ARG A 198 -7.12 -2.59 -2.35
CA ARG A 198 -6.91 -3.47 -3.52
C ARG A 198 -5.42 -3.78 -3.78
N TYR A 199 -4.57 -2.79 -4.06
CA TYR A 199 -3.14 -3.09 -4.30
C TYR A 199 -2.36 -3.39 -3.00
N THR A 200 -2.81 -2.93 -1.84
CA THR A 200 -2.06 -3.07 -0.58
C THR A 200 -2.22 -4.43 0.08
N PHE A 201 -3.43 -4.98 0.10
CA PHE A 201 -3.72 -6.21 0.82
C PHE A 201 -4.29 -7.29 -0.09
N TYR A 202 -5.29 -6.97 -0.92
CA TYR A 202 -5.87 -7.95 -1.85
C TYR A 202 -4.82 -8.52 -2.80
N MET A 203 -4.10 -7.68 -3.55
CA MET A 203 -3.09 -8.12 -4.53
C MET A 203 -2.02 -9.06 -3.96
N PRO A 204 -1.25 -8.71 -2.90
CA PRO A 204 -0.19 -9.60 -2.39
C PRO A 204 -0.74 -10.88 -1.75
N VAL A 205 -1.89 -10.83 -1.07
CA VAL A 205 -2.51 -12.03 -0.48
C VAL A 205 -3.02 -12.97 -1.56
N PHE A 206 -3.77 -12.47 -2.54
CA PHE A 206 -4.29 -13.31 -3.63
C PHE A 206 -3.18 -13.81 -4.57
N PHE A 207 -2.09 -13.06 -4.77
CA PHE A 207 -0.88 -13.59 -5.41
C PHE A 207 -0.26 -14.73 -4.58
N GLY A 208 -0.10 -14.55 -3.26
CA GLY A 208 0.44 -15.57 -2.36
C GLY A 208 -0.39 -16.85 -2.37
N LEU A 209 -1.72 -16.73 -2.25
CA LEU A 209 -2.65 -17.87 -2.33
C LEU A 209 -2.55 -18.57 -3.69
N THR A 210 -2.47 -17.80 -4.78
CA THR A 210 -2.34 -18.36 -6.14
C THR A 210 -1.03 -19.13 -6.33
N LEU A 211 0.11 -18.65 -5.79
CA LEU A 211 1.39 -19.37 -5.83
C LEU A 211 1.49 -20.51 -4.80
N SER A 212 0.66 -20.49 -3.76
CA SER A 212 0.54 -21.60 -2.81
C SER A 212 -0.22 -22.80 -3.39
N GLU A 213 -1.11 -22.56 -4.35
CA GLU A 213 -1.98 -23.58 -4.94
C GLU A 213 -2.91 -24.27 -3.92
N ILE A 214 -3.05 -23.72 -2.71
CA ILE A 214 -4.02 -24.22 -1.71
C ILE A 214 -5.45 -23.95 -2.16
N GLN A 215 -6.35 -24.89 -1.88
CA GLN A 215 -7.77 -24.73 -2.19
C GLN A 215 -8.48 -24.03 -1.03
N VAL A 216 -8.95 -22.81 -1.27
CA VAL A 216 -9.79 -22.04 -0.34
C VAL A 216 -11.23 -22.05 -0.89
N SER A 217 -12.22 -22.31 -0.02
CA SER A 217 -13.63 -22.30 -0.44
C SER A 217 -14.09 -20.87 -0.78
N SER A 218 -15.09 -20.72 -1.65
CA SER A 218 -15.62 -19.39 -2.02
C SER A 218 -16.13 -18.59 -0.82
N ALA A 219 -16.74 -19.25 0.17
CA ALA A 219 -17.15 -18.61 1.42
C ALA A 219 -15.97 -18.07 2.23
N GLN A 220 -14.86 -18.83 2.30
CA GLN A 220 -13.63 -18.39 2.97
C GLN A 220 -12.90 -17.29 2.18
N LEU A 221 -12.94 -17.30 0.85
CA LEU A 221 -12.40 -16.20 0.04
C LEU A 221 -13.13 -14.88 0.31
N ASN A 222 -14.47 -14.89 0.39
CA ASN A 222 -15.24 -13.69 0.74
C ASN A 222 -14.90 -13.16 2.15
N LEU A 223 -14.69 -14.05 3.12
CA LEU A 223 -14.26 -13.70 4.47
C LEU A 223 -12.86 -13.05 4.47
N ILE A 224 -11.94 -13.62 3.70
CA ILE A 224 -10.60 -13.05 3.49
C ILE A 224 -10.70 -11.66 2.87
N GLU A 225 -11.48 -11.48 1.79
CA GLU A 225 -11.66 -10.16 1.16
C GLU A 225 -12.19 -9.11 2.14
N ALA A 226 -13.13 -9.46 3.02
CA ALA A 226 -13.61 -8.56 4.07
C ALA A 226 -12.51 -8.15 5.07
N ILE A 227 -11.64 -9.09 5.46
CA ILE A 227 -10.48 -8.82 6.33
C ILE A 227 -9.47 -7.89 5.61
N LEU A 228 -9.17 -8.16 4.33
CA LEU A 228 -8.23 -7.36 3.54
C LEU A 228 -8.76 -5.95 3.25
N TYR A 229 -10.07 -5.82 3.02
CA TYR A 229 -10.71 -4.52 2.91
C TYR A 229 -10.53 -3.71 4.19
N LYS A 230 -10.86 -4.30 5.35
CA LYS A 230 -10.76 -3.60 6.63
C LYS A 230 -9.31 -3.28 7.02
N LEU A 231 -8.35 -4.13 6.68
CA LEU A 231 -6.92 -3.82 6.84
C LEU A 231 -6.48 -2.63 5.97
N GLY A 232 -6.95 -2.55 4.72
CA GLY A 232 -6.66 -1.42 3.83
C GLY A 232 -7.28 -0.11 4.29
N GLU A 233 -8.52 -0.19 4.78
CA GLU A 233 -9.20 0.91 5.44
C GLU A 233 -8.42 1.41 6.66
N PHE A 234 -8.07 0.50 7.58
CA PHE A 234 -7.31 0.77 8.80
C PHE A 234 -5.94 1.42 8.51
N TYR A 235 -5.27 0.96 7.44
CA TYR A 235 -3.98 1.52 7.00
C TYR A 235 -4.13 2.93 6.41
N GLN A 236 -5.18 3.21 5.62
CA GLN A 236 -5.40 4.54 5.05
C GLN A 236 -5.88 5.53 6.10
N VAL A 237 -6.81 5.15 6.97
CA VAL A 237 -7.27 6.00 8.07
C VAL A 237 -6.11 6.42 8.98
N HIS A 238 -5.16 5.51 9.24
CA HIS A 238 -3.92 5.87 9.93
C HIS A 238 -3.04 6.86 9.14
N ASN A 239 -2.92 6.69 7.82
CA ASN A 239 -2.14 7.61 6.97
C ASN A 239 -2.73 9.02 7.00
N ASP A 240 -4.05 9.16 6.85
CA ASP A 240 -4.76 10.44 6.86
C ASP A 240 -4.63 11.16 8.21
N VAL A 241 -4.80 10.42 9.32
CA VAL A 241 -4.62 10.98 10.68
C VAL A 241 -3.16 11.35 10.95
N SER A 242 -2.21 10.62 10.36
CA SER A 242 -0.77 10.94 10.49
C SER A 242 -0.37 12.20 9.73
N ASP A 243 -0.97 12.48 8.57
CA ASP A 243 -0.75 13.76 7.86
C ASP A 243 -1.29 14.93 8.71
N TYR A 244 -2.54 14.82 9.17
CA TYR A 244 -3.15 15.79 10.09
C TYR A 244 -2.26 16.12 11.30
N LEU A 245 -1.73 15.09 11.98
CA LEU A 245 -0.97 15.22 13.23
C LEU A 245 0.49 15.66 13.07
N PHE A 246 1.15 15.26 11.99
CA PHE A 246 2.62 15.33 11.89
C PHE A 246 3.14 16.09 10.67
N ASN A 247 2.26 16.65 9.83
CA ASN A 247 2.61 17.49 8.69
C ASN A 247 2.07 18.92 8.87
N ASP A 248 2.94 19.84 9.30
CA ASP A 248 2.66 21.28 9.38
C ASP A 248 3.28 22.07 8.19
N SER A 249 3.47 21.41 7.05
CA SER A 249 3.90 22.09 5.82
C SER A 249 2.73 22.80 5.13
N ASN A 250 3.03 23.87 4.39
CA ASN A 250 2.07 24.61 3.55
C ASN A 250 1.51 23.80 2.35
N ALA A 251 1.57 22.48 2.40
CA ALA A 251 1.14 21.54 1.38
C ALA A 251 0.67 20.22 2.01
N ASP A 252 -0.05 20.28 3.13
CA ASP A 252 -0.74 19.15 3.75
C ASP A 252 -2.01 18.73 2.99
N ASP A 253 -2.65 17.63 3.40
CA ASP A 253 -3.83 17.10 2.71
C ASP A 253 -5.06 18.03 2.79
N ILE A 254 -5.14 18.88 3.82
CA ILE A 254 -6.20 19.89 3.96
C ILE A 254 -6.01 20.99 2.90
N CYS A 255 -4.79 21.49 2.73
CA CYS A 255 -4.43 22.46 1.68
C CYS A 255 -4.68 21.90 0.26
N ARG A 256 -4.59 20.58 0.07
CA ARG A 256 -4.85 19.90 -1.21
C ARG A 256 -6.33 19.57 -1.46
N PHE A 257 -7.24 19.92 -0.54
CA PHE A 257 -8.66 19.59 -0.61
C PHE A 257 -8.93 18.05 -0.65
N LYS A 258 -8.07 17.24 -0.01
CA LYS A 258 -8.22 15.78 0.01
C LYS A 258 -9.42 15.34 0.84
N LEU A 259 -10.11 14.30 0.38
CA LEU A 259 -11.16 13.63 1.14
C LEU A 259 -10.52 12.65 2.13
N THR A 260 -10.41 13.07 3.40
CA THR A 260 -9.67 12.33 4.45
C THR A 260 -10.61 11.80 5.55
N TRP A 261 -10.11 10.87 6.36
CA TRP A 261 -10.85 10.37 7.53
C TRP A 261 -11.18 11.46 8.56
N PRO A 262 -10.24 12.36 8.98
CA PRO A 262 -10.57 13.51 9.81
C PRO A 262 -11.74 14.34 9.27
N LEU A 263 -11.77 14.59 7.95
CA LEU A 263 -12.83 15.35 7.30
C LEU A 263 -14.18 14.62 7.32
N GLN A 264 -14.25 13.36 6.88
CA GLN A 264 -15.55 12.67 6.89
C GLN A 264 -16.07 12.53 8.32
N LYS A 265 -15.18 12.30 9.30
CA LYS A 265 -15.61 12.08 10.68
C LYS A 265 -16.04 13.39 11.35
N SER A 266 -15.37 14.50 11.06
CA SER A 266 -15.81 15.82 11.52
C SER A 266 -17.22 16.14 11.00
N PHE A 267 -17.52 15.88 9.73
CA PHE A 267 -18.85 16.13 9.16
C PHE A 267 -19.97 15.26 9.75
N GLU A 268 -19.64 14.10 10.32
CA GLU A 268 -20.60 13.22 11.01
C GLU A 268 -21.00 13.76 12.39
N ILE A 269 -20.07 14.41 13.10
CA ILE A 269 -20.23 14.82 14.51
C ILE A 269 -20.40 16.33 14.71
N ALA A 270 -20.06 17.15 13.72
CA ALA A 270 -20.12 18.61 13.78
C ALA A 270 -21.55 19.15 13.59
N ASP A 271 -21.82 20.26 14.30
CA ASP A 271 -22.96 21.12 13.99
C ASP A 271 -22.75 21.91 12.68
N GLU A 272 -23.80 22.63 12.25
CA GLU A 272 -23.76 23.39 11.00
C GLU A 272 -22.76 24.57 11.05
N GLU A 273 -22.55 25.20 12.21
CA GLU A 273 -21.56 26.28 12.33
C GLU A 273 -20.13 25.77 12.15
N MET A 274 -19.82 24.61 12.73
CA MET A 274 -18.52 23.96 12.61
C MET A 274 -18.31 23.36 11.20
N LYS A 275 -19.34 22.78 10.57
CA LYS A 275 -19.29 22.35 9.16
C LYS A 275 -19.00 23.52 8.21
N LEU A 276 -19.62 24.68 8.43
CA LEU A 276 -19.36 25.90 7.66
C LEU A 276 -17.90 26.36 7.84
N LYS A 277 -17.42 26.47 9.09
CA LYS A 277 -16.01 26.85 9.39
C LYS A 277 -15.00 25.92 8.71
N ILE A 278 -15.23 24.61 8.74
CA ILE A 278 -14.36 23.64 8.04
C ILE A 278 -14.44 23.88 6.52
N SER A 279 -15.65 23.96 5.95
CA SER A 279 -15.87 24.13 4.51
C SER A 279 -15.27 25.42 3.93
N GLU A 280 -15.35 26.53 4.67
CA GLU A 280 -14.81 27.82 4.26
C GLU A 280 -13.28 27.85 4.20
N ASN A 281 -12.61 27.07 5.07
CA ASN A 281 -11.16 27.06 5.24
C ASN A 281 -10.46 25.86 4.58
N TYR A 282 -11.19 24.80 4.22
CA TYR A 282 -10.64 23.64 3.50
C TYR A 282 -10.02 24.06 2.16
N GLY A 283 -8.82 23.56 1.86
CA GLY A 283 -8.03 24.01 0.70
C GLY A 283 -7.42 25.42 0.81
N LYS A 284 -7.53 26.11 1.95
CA LYS A 284 -7.04 27.49 2.12
C LYS A 284 -6.19 27.72 3.37
N ASN A 285 -6.67 27.27 4.53
CA ASN A 285 -6.03 27.48 5.82
C ASN A 285 -6.16 26.21 6.65
N SER A 286 -5.12 25.37 6.61
CA SER A 286 -5.14 24.11 7.34
C SER A 286 -5.14 24.31 8.85
N SER A 287 -4.43 25.32 9.39
CA SER A 287 -4.43 25.64 10.83
C SER A 287 -5.85 25.77 11.39
N LEU A 288 -6.71 26.57 10.76
CA LEU A 288 -8.09 26.77 11.24
C LEU A 288 -8.95 25.49 11.15
N VAL A 289 -8.69 24.62 10.16
CA VAL A 289 -9.35 23.31 10.07
C VAL A 289 -8.81 22.36 11.13
N LYS A 290 -7.49 22.34 11.38
CA LYS A 290 -6.86 21.58 12.46
C LYS A 290 -7.37 22.02 13.84
N ASP A 291 -7.61 23.32 14.05
CA ASP A 291 -8.25 23.83 15.28
C ASP A 291 -9.67 23.29 15.45
N CYS A 292 -10.45 23.20 14.37
CA CYS A 292 -11.76 22.54 14.40
C CYS A 292 -11.63 21.03 14.73
N TYR A 293 -10.66 20.32 14.15
CA TYR A 293 -10.40 18.90 14.45
C TYR A 293 -9.93 18.67 15.89
N ASN A 294 -9.16 19.61 16.46
CA ASN A 294 -8.76 19.60 17.86
C ASN A 294 -9.97 19.79 18.79
N LEU A 295 -10.84 20.77 18.50
CA LEU A 295 -12.07 21.01 19.26
C LEU A 295 -13.03 19.80 19.22
N LEU A 296 -13.17 19.19 18.03
CA LEU A 296 -13.93 17.96 17.80
C LEU A 296 -13.22 16.69 18.27
N LYS A 297 -12.03 16.79 18.88
CA LYS A 297 -11.27 15.66 19.42
C LYS A 297 -11.13 14.48 18.45
N ILE A 298 -10.83 14.77 17.17
CA ILE A 298 -10.72 13.75 16.11
C ILE A 298 -9.76 12.59 16.50
N ASN A 299 -8.73 12.87 17.30
CA ASN A 299 -7.82 11.87 17.85
C ASN A 299 -8.47 10.88 18.83
N GLU A 300 -9.45 11.31 19.63
CA GLU A 300 -10.18 10.44 20.56
C GLU A 300 -11.09 9.47 19.76
N HIS A 301 -11.78 9.99 18.75
CA HIS A 301 -12.54 9.17 17.81
C HIS A 301 -11.66 8.23 16.97
N TYR A 302 -10.43 8.62 16.66
CA TYR A 302 -9.48 7.74 15.97
C TYR A 302 -9.08 6.56 16.86
N LEU A 303 -8.81 6.77 18.15
CA LEU A 303 -8.50 5.69 19.10
C LEU A 303 -9.67 4.70 19.25
N GLU A 304 -10.91 5.22 19.30
CA GLU A 304 -12.12 4.41 19.28
C GLU A 304 -12.23 3.59 17.97
N TYR A 305 -12.01 4.24 16.82
CA TYR A 305 -11.98 3.58 15.52
C TYR A 305 -10.93 2.46 15.46
N GLN A 306 -9.70 2.71 15.94
CA GLN A 306 -8.64 1.69 15.96
C GLN A 306 -9.07 0.46 16.76
N ARG A 307 -9.62 0.66 17.96
CA ARG A 307 -10.13 -0.44 18.80
C ARG A 307 -11.23 -1.21 18.08
N ASN A 308 -12.24 -0.53 17.56
CA ASN A 308 -13.39 -1.16 16.91
C ASN A 308 -12.98 -1.90 15.61
N ALA A 309 -12.02 -1.36 14.85
CA ALA A 309 -11.46 -2.00 13.67
C ALA A 309 -10.71 -3.29 14.02
N LEU A 310 -9.86 -3.27 15.06
CA LEU A 310 -9.15 -4.46 15.54
C LEU A 310 -10.11 -5.50 16.14
N ASP A 311 -11.09 -5.09 16.97
CA ASP A 311 -12.10 -5.99 17.53
C ASP A 311 -12.94 -6.67 16.43
N TYR A 312 -13.21 -5.99 15.32
CA TYR A 312 -13.89 -6.58 14.16
C TYR A 312 -12.99 -7.55 13.38
N LEU A 313 -11.73 -7.15 13.09
CA LEU A 313 -10.73 -8.00 12.44
C LEU A 313 -10.47 -9.30 13.22
N ILE A 314 -10.33 -9.22 14.55
CA ILE A 314 -10.11 -10.37 15.44
C ILE A 314 -11.33 -11.31 15.46
N LYS A 315 -12.55 -10.79 15.30
CA LYS A 315 -13.76 -11.62 15.17
C LYS A 315 -13.75 -12.37 13.85
N LEU A 316 -13.62 -11.66 12.72
CA LEU A 316 -13.61 -12.29 11.38
C LEU A 316 -12.54 -13.37 11.22
N VAL A 317 -11.34 -13.17 11.77
CA VAL A 317 -10.27 -14.17 11.66
C VAL A 317 -10.57 -15.46 12.40
N LYS A 318 -11.36 -15.45 13.47
CA LYS A 318 -11.79 -16.68 14.16
C LYS A 318 -12.73 -17.54 13.33
N ASP A 319 -13.39 -16.96 12.33
CA ASP A 319 -14.28 -17.65 11.40
C ASP A 319 -13.52 -18.26 10.20
N ILE A 320 -12.19 -18.11 10.14
CA ILE A 320 -11.33 -18.78 9.15
C ILE A 320 -11.20 -20.26 9.54
N THR A 321 -11.53 -21.16 8.62
CA THR A 321 -11.63 -22.61 8.88
C THR A 321 -10.31 -23.37 8.79
N ASP A 322 -9.28 -22.80 8.16
CA ASP A 322 -7.94 -23.39 8.12
C ASP A 322 -7.07 -22.74 9.20
N ASP A 323 -6.61 -23.55 10.18
CA ASP A 323 -5.82 -23.08 11.32
C ASP A 323 -4.50 -22.40 10.93
N SER A 324 -3.89 -22.79 9.81
CA SER A 324 -2.61 -22.24 9.35
C SER A 324 -2.82 -20.86 8.73
N LEU A 325 -3.82 -20.76 7.86
CA LEU A 325 -4.28 -19.51 7.25
C LEU A 325 -4.80 -18.53 8.31
N GLN A 326 -5.56 -19.02 9.30
CA GLN A 326 -5.99 -18.24 10.45
C GLN A 326 -4.80 -17.62 11.19
N LYS A 327 -3.79 -18.42 11.56
CA LYS A 327 -2.56 -17.93 12.22
C LYS A 327 -1.84 -16.88 11.39
N VAL A 328 -1.74 -17.07 10.07
CA VAL A 328 -1.15 -16.08 9.18
C VAL A 328 -1.93 -14.76 9.14
N PHE A 329 -3.27 -14.80 9.17
CA PHE A 329 -4.06 -13.57 9.27
C PHE A 329 -3.99 -12.90 10.64
N ILE A 330 -3.90 -13.65 11.75
CA ILE A 330 -3.61 -13.10 13.09
C ILE A 330 -2.26 -12.37 13.06
N HIS A 331 -1.22 -13.01 12.54
CA HIS A 331 0.12 -12.42 12.41
C HIS A 331 0.11 -11.16 11.54
N LEU A 332 -0.61 -11.18 10.41
CA LEU A 332 -0.75 -10.03 9.53
C LEU A 332 -1.41 -8.83 10.24
N ILE A 333 -2.53 -9.05 10.95
CA ILE A 333 -3.20 -7.98 11.71
C ILE A 333 -2.28 -7.43 12.79
N HIS A 334 -1.57 -8.30 13.52
CA HIS A 334 -0.59 -7.92 14.53
C HIS A 334 0.51 -7.03 13.94
N GLN A 335 1.18 -7.49 12.88
CA GLN A 335 2.26 -6.75 12.21
C GLN A 335 1.79 -5.38 11.68
N ILE A 336 0.58 -5.30 11.12
CA ILE A 336 0.02 -4.03 10.65
C ILE A 336 -0.33 -3.10 11.81
N SER A 337 -0.92 -3.62 12.90
CA SER A 337 -1.22 -2.84 14.11
C SER A 337 0.03 -2.29 14.79
N GLU A 338 1.10 -3.08 14.88
CA GLU A 338 2.40 -2.64 15.40
C GLU A 338 3.04 -1.59 14.48
N LEU A 339 2.98 -1.79 13.17
CA LEU A 339 3.52 -0.83 12.20
C LEU A 339 2.85 0.54 12.30
N ILE A 340 1.53 0.55 12.55
CA ILE A 340 0.68 1.72 12.78
C ILE A 340 0.91 2.36 14.15
N THR A 341 1.32 1.58 15.16
CA THR A 341 1.64 2.10 16.49
C THR A 341 3.05 2.70 16.54
N ASN A 342 4.02 2.04 15.88
CA ASN A 342 5.42 2.45 15.86
C ASN A 342 5.68 3.70 14.99
N SER A 343 4.84 3.98 13.99
CA SER A 343 4.87 5.26 13.28
C SER A 343 4.55 6.44 14.20
N ARG A 344 3.61 6.26 15.14
CA ARG A 344 3.24 7.28 16.12
C ARG A 344 4.39 7.57 17.09
N SER A 345 5.00 6.55 17.68
CA SER A 345 6.11 6.73 18.64
C SER A 345 7.32 7.45 18.04
N ASN A 346 7.63 7.18 16.76
CA ASN A 346 8.72 7.84 16.04
C ASN A 346 8.40 9.29 15.62
N ALA A 347 7.13 9.67 15.60
CA ALA A 347 6.70 11.05 15.33
C ALA A 347 6.68 11.88 16.62
N ASP A 348 6.15 11.31 17.72
CA ASP A 348 6.15 11.92 19.05
C ASP A 348 7.59 12.24 19.55
N SER A 349 8.58 11.40 19.19
CA SER A 349 10.00 11.63 19.50
C SER A 349 10.69 12.70 18.64
N ASN A 350 10.12 13.10 17.50
CA ASN A 350 10.66 14.18 16.67
C ASN A 350 10.07 15.56 17.05
N ASN A 351 8.91 15.59 17.71
CA ASN A 351 8.27 16.82 18.22
C ASN A 351 8.77 17.24 19.62
N SER A 352 9.83 16.60 20.13
CA SER A 352 10.40 16.85 21.47
C SER A 352 11.86 17.35 21.46
N LEU A 353 12.29 17.95 20.35
CA LEU A 353 13.61 18.59 20.14
C LEU A 353 13.48 20.04 19.66
#